data_AF-A0A5B9MNW3-F1
#
_entry.id   AF-A0A5B9MNW3-F1
#
_cell.length_a   1.000
_cell.length_b   1.000
_cell.length_c   1.000
_cell.angle_alpha   90.00
_cell.angle_beta   90.00
_cell.angle_gamma   90.00
#
_symmetry.space_group_name_H-M   'P 1'
#
loop_
_entity.id
_entity.type
_entity.pdbx_description
1 polymer ?
#
loop_
_entity_poly.entity_id
_entity_poly.type
_entity_poly.pdbx_seq_one_letter_code
_entity_poly.pdbx_strand_id
1 'polypeptide(L)'
;MKRFRSFLLSLFTVGSLASSAAAATVTFENLLAAPDTYYKGDTSQINSDPWTVDGVEFSNQTTFPGYWSGWAYSNTTDTVTSGFTNEHSAIAGGGSDGLGGAVSGGTYALAFDDSATINLPTGAMVQSVDWTNGAYSYYSMLNGDDFAKQFGGPGGTDEDFFRVVLTGYSDVDRGGATTGAVTLTLADFTFADGSQDYIVNTWQVAEDLTTLGDARSIGLTFQSSDSGQFGINTPKYLFIDNLQYSVTAVPEPTAFGFLLLVGGVGCLRRRRR
;
A
#
# COMPACT_ATOMS: atom_id res chain seq x y z
N MET A 1 -15.99 6.32 -76.35
CA MET A 1 -14.96 5.57 -75.61
C MET A 1 -14.49 6.40 -74.42
N LYS A 2 -14.64 5.86 -73.20
CA LYS A 2 -13.87 6.03 -71.93
C LYS A 2 -13.32 7.45 -71.63
N ARG A 3 -13.48 8.02 -70.43
CA ARG A 3 -12.93 7.49 -69.16
C ARG A 3 -13.64 8.10 -67.95
N PHE A 4 -14.20 7.22 -67.11
CA PHE A 4 -14.68 7.48 -65.76
C PHE A 4 -13.46 7.73 -64.86
N ARG A 5 -13.43 8.83 -64.10
CA ARG A 5 -12.39 9.07 -63.07
C ARG A 5 -12.99 8.73 -61.71
N SER A 6 -12.75 7.51 -61.23
CA SER A 6 -13.04 7.13 -59.85
C SER A 6 -12.10 7.88 -58.90
N PHE A 7 -12.67 8.67 -57.99
CA PHE A 7 -11.96 9.19 -56.82
C PHE A 7 -12.11 8.13 -55.72
N LEU A 8 -11.03 7.40 -55.40
CA LEU A 8 -10.98 6.57 -54.20
C LEU A 8 -10.62 7.47 -53.02
N LEU A 9 -11.57 7.65 -52.11
CA LEU A 9 -11.35 8.23 -50.79
C LEU A 9 -10.84 7.12 -49.87
N SER A 10 -9.53 7.05 -49.65
CA SER A 10 -8.93 6.15 -48.65
C SER A 10 -9.05 6.79 -47.27
N LEU A 11 -10.07 6.37 -46.50
CA LEU A 11 -10.23 6.72 -45.09
C LEU A 11 -9.26 5.86 -44.27
N PHE A 12 -8.14 6.43 -43.82
CA PHE A 12 -7.26 5.78 -42.84
C PHE A 12 -7.82 6.02 -41.44
N THR A 13 -8.54 5.03 -40.90
CA THR A 13 -8.86 4.97 -39.47
C THR A 13 -7.58 4.65 -38.70
N VAL A 14 -6.99 5.65 -38.06
CA VAL A 14 -5.98 5.46 -37.02
C VAL A 14 -6.71 4.96 -35.77
N GLY A 15 -6.76 3.65 -35.58
CA GLY A 15 -7.20 3.07 -34.32
C GLY A 15 -6.13 3.31 -33.26
N SER A 16 -6.44 4.10 -32.24
CA SER A 16 -5.61 4.20 -31.05
C SER A 16 -5.65 2.85 -30.32
N LEU A 17 -4.56 2.09 -30.39
CA LEU A 17 -4.35 0.94 -29.51
C LEU A 17 -4.09 1.49 -28.11
N ALA A 18 -5.11 1.52 -27.26
CA ALA A 18 -4.91 1.71 -25.83
C ALA A 18 -4.26 0.43 -25.29
N SER A 19 -2.99 0.51 -24.90
CA SER A 19 -2.31 -0.54 -24.15
C SER A 19 -2.88 -0.55 -22.74
N SER A 20 -3.66 -1.56 -22.36
CA SER A 20 -3.98 -1.80 -20.96
C SER A 20 -2.71 -2.22 -20.23
N ALA A 21 -2.26 -1.44 -19.24
CA ALA A 21 -1.16 -1.85 -18.38
C ALA A 21 -1.61 -3.01 -17.48
N ALA A 22 -0.72 -3.98 -17.27
CA ALA A 22 -0.94 -5.05 -16.31
C ALA A 22 -0.81 -4.50 -14.88
N ALA A 23 -1.64 -5.01 -13.96
CA ALA A 23 -1.47 -4.75 -12.54
C ALA A 23 -0.18 -5.43 -12.04
N ALA A 24 0.64 -4.68 -11.34
CA ALA A 24 1.77 -5.18 -10.56
C ALA A 24 1.29 -5.50 -9.14
N THR A 25 1.77 -6.59 -8.59
CA THR A 25 1.59 -6.95 -7.18
C THR A 25 2.94 -6.85 -6.51
N VAL A 26 3.06 -5.90 -5.57
CA VAL A 26 4.22 -5.81 -4.70
C VAL A 26 4.11 -6.94 -3.70
N THR A 27 5.08 -7.84 -3.75
CA THR A 27 5.31 -8.81 -2.67
C THR A 27 6.60 -8.44 -1.98
N PHE A 28 6.75 -8.83 -0.71
CA PHE A 28 7.98 -8.56 0.06
C PHE A 28 8.94 -9.75 0.04
N GLU A 29 8.66 -10.71 -0.84
CA GLU A 29 9.45 -11.92 -0.99
C GLU A 29 10.86 -11.60 -1.48
N ASN A 30 11.84 -12.36 -0.98
CA ASN A 30 13.27 -12.18 -1.23
C ASN A 30 13.93 -10.95 -0.57
N LEU A 31 13.22 -10.17 0.25
CA LEU A 31 13.84 -9.13 1.08
C LEU A 31 14.61 -9.71 2.27
N LEU A 32 14.25 -10.90 2.73
CA LEU A 32 14.90 -11.62 3.83
C LEU A 32 15.48 -12.95 3.34
N ALA A 33 16.69 -13.25 3.81
CA ALA A 33 17.41 -14.48 3.44
C ALA A 33 17.25 -15.63 4.46
N ALA A 34 16.75 -15.33 5.66
CA ALA A 34 16.59 -16.28 6.75
C ALA A 34 15.16 -16.29 7.29
N PRO A 35 14.64 -17.43 7.75
CA PRO A 35 13.34 -17.50 8.42
C PRO A 35 13.39 -16.82 9.78
N ASP A 36 12.22 -16.41 10.28
CA ASP A 36 12.03 -15.76 11.58
C ASP A 36 12.97 -14.56 11.81
N THR A 37 13.07 -13.70 10.79
CA THR A 37 13.81 -12.45 10.83
C THR A 37 12.95 -11.26 10.41
N TYR A 38 13.49 -10.07 10.61
CA TYR A 38 12.85 -8.82 10.22
C TYR A 38 13.92 -7.76 9.95
N TYR A 39 13.53 -6.72 9.23
CA TYR A 39 14.29 -5.50 9.04
C TYR A 39 13.45 -4.31 9.48
N LYS A 40 14.02 -3.46 10.33
CA LYS A 40 13.39 -2.22 10.81
C LYS A 40 14.25 -0.96 10.66
N GLY A 41 15.27 -1.04 9.81
CA GLY A 41 16.28 0.02 9.66
C GLY A 41 17.42 -0.07 10.67
N ASP A 42 18.40 0.82 10.50
CA ASP A 42 19.50 1.00 11.46
C ASP A 42 19.04 1.90 12.61
N THR A 43 18.74 1.31 13.76
CA THR A 43 18.32 2.09 14.94
C THR A 43 19.49 2.62 15.78
N SER A 44 20.75 2.43 15.37
CA SER A 44 21.91 2.85 16.17
C SER A 44 22.18 4.35 16.12
N GLN A 45 21.62 5.04 15.13
CA GLN A 45 21.84 6.47 14.86
C GLN A 45 20.59 7.11 14.25
N ILE A 46 20.46 8.43 14.37
CA ILE A 46 19.38 9.17 13.72
C ILE A 46 19.57 9.10 12.20
N ASN A 47 18.55 8.66 11.48
CA ASN A 47 18.54 8.57 10.02
C ASN A 47 17.12 8.58 9.45
N SER A 48 17.04 8.79 8.14
CA SER A 48 15.88 8.50 7.31
C SER A 48 16.38 7.67 6.14
N ASP A 49 16.00 6.40 6.11
CA ASP A 49 16.54 5.38 5.21
C ASP A 49 15.39 4.58 4.58
N PRO A 50 14.62 5.19 3.65
CA PRO A 50 13.52 4.50 2.98
C PRO A 50 14.05 3.34 2.14
N TRP A 51 13.21 2.33 1.92
CA TRP A 51 13.52 1.16 1.09
C TRP A 51 12.50 1.01 -0.04
N THR A 52 12.92 0.42 -1.15
CA THR A 52 12.09 0.30 -2.36
C THR A 52 11.99 -1.16 -2.79
N VAL A 53 10.79 -1.59 -3.14
CA VAL A 53 10.49 -2.88 -3.76
C VAL A 53 9.48 -2.65 -4.88
N ASP A 54 9.72 -3.26 -6.04
CA ASP A 54 8.85 -3.15 -7.22
C ASP A 54 8.45 -1.71 -7.58
N GLY A 55 9.36 -0.75 -7.40
CA GLY A 55 9.14 0.67 -7.72
C GLY A 55 8.26 1.44 -6.73
N VAL A 56 7.84 0.81 -5.64
CA VAL A 56 7.16 1.44 -4.50
C VAL A 56 8.16 1.65 -3.38
N GLU A 57 8.25 2.88 -2.88
CA GLU A 57 9.16 3.27 -1.80
C GLU A 57 8.38 3.36 -0.49
N PHE A 58 8.93 2.75 0.56
CA PHE A 58 8.38 2.69 1.89
C PHE A 58 9.32 3.46 2.82
N SER A 59 8.77 4.44 3.57
CA SER A 59 9.60 5.21 4.50
C SER A 59 10.11 4.36 5.64
N ASN A 60 11.32 4.63 6.11
CA ASN A 60 11.82 4.12 7.39
C ASN A 60 12.72 5.20 8.00
N GLN A 61 12.64 5.39 9.31
CA GLN A 61 13.46 6.37 9.99
C GLN A 61 13.72 6.01 11.44
N THR A 62 14.85 6.51 11.93
CA THR A 62 15.22 6.53 13.34
C THR A 62 15.34 7.98 13.77
N THR A 63 14.45 8.44 14.65
CA THR A 63 14.47 9.82 15.18
C THR A 63 15.18 9.91 16.54
N PHE A 64 15.36 8.77 17.21
CA PHE A 64 16.13 8.61 18.44
C PHE A 64 16.79 7.23 18.46
N PRO A 65 18.07 7.09 18.89
CA PRO A 65 18.72 5.78 18.92
C PRO A 65 17.92 4.72 19.70
N GLY A 66 17.67 3.59 19.06
CA GLY A 66 16.84 2.49 19.56
C GLY A 66 15.35 2.60 19.19
N TYR A 67 14.90 3.71 18.62
CA TYR A 67 13.51 3.95 18.21
C TYR A 67 13.40 4.07 16.69
N TRP A 68 12.60 3.20 16.08
CA TRP A 68 12.28 3.22 14.66
C TRP A 68 10.85 3.71 14.46
N SER A 69 10.53 4.20 13.26
CA SER A 69 9.15 4.42 12.81
C SER A 69 9.09 4.38 11.28
N GLY A 70 7.88 4.32 10.73
CA GLY A 70 7.67 4.12 9.31
C GLY A 70 7.39 2.65 9.00
N TRP A 71 7.98 2.13 7.94
CA TRP A 71 7.78 0.79 7.43
C TRP A 71 9.00 -0.11 7.66
N ALA A 72 8.70 -1.35 8.00
CA ALA A 72 9.60 -2.47 8.16
C ALA A 72 9.05 -3.66 7.37
N TYR A 73 9.82 -4.75 7.29
CA TYR A 73 9.35 -6.01 6.73
C TYR A 73 9.82 -7.18 7.59
N SER A 74 9.03 -8.25 7.63
CA SER A 74 9.25 -9.39 8.50
C SER A 74 8.70 -10.67 7.89
N ASN A 75 9.29 -11.81 8.28
CA ASN A 75 8.77 -13.14 8.03
C ASN A 75 8.62 -13.95 9.32
N THR A 76 8.46 -13.29 10.47
CA THR A 76 8.25 -13.96 11.75
C THR A 76 6.85 -14.58 11.83
N THR A 77 6.75 -15.66 12.60
CA THR A 77 5.53 -16.49 12.66
C THR A 77 4.94 -16.62 14.06
N ASP A 78 5.45 -15.85 15.04
CA ASP A 78 5.02 -15.92 16.44
C ASP A 78 3.66 -15.23 16.65
N THR A 79 2.62 -16.05 16.76
CA THR A 79 1.24 -15.62 17.00
C THR A 79 0.81 -15.71 18.46
N VAL A 80 1.71 -16.04 19.38
CA VAL A 80 1.37 -16.39 20.78
C VAL A 80 1.94 -15.39 21.78
N THR A 81 3.14 -14.88 21.54
CA THR A 81 3.80 -13.97 22.50
C THR A 81 3.10 -12.61 22.54
N SER A 82 2.60 -12.22 23.71
CA SER A 82 2.03 -10.89 23.93
C SER A 82 3.10 -9.84 24.24
N GLY A 83 2.77 -8.56 24.01
CA GLY A 83 3.61 -7.43 24.40
C GLY A 83 4.59 -6.97 23.32
N PHE A 84 5.28 -5.86 23.62
CA PHE A 84 6.12 -5.12 22.66
C PHE A 84 7.28 -5.93 22.07
N THR A 85 7.70 -7.02 22.73
CA THR A 85 8.74 -7.91 22.20
C THR A 85 8.29 -8.67 20.96
N ASN A 86 6.99 -8.73 20.67
CA ASN A 86 6.41 -9.35 19.48
C ASN A 86 5.85 -8.30 18.48
N GLU A 87 6.53 -7.17 18.34
CA GLU A 87 6.11 -6.07 17.45
C GLU A 87 6.19 -6.39 15.94
N HIS A 88 6.90 -7.45 15.54
CA HIS A 88 7.16 -7.75 14.12
C HIS A 88 6.32 -8.89 13.54
N SER A 89 5.56 -9.61 14.36
CA SER A 89 4.74 -10.74 13.89
C SER A 89 3.34 -10.29 13.50
N ALA A 90 2.92 -10.62 12.28
CA ALA A 90 1.52 -10.57 11.91
C ALA A 90 0.76 -11.62 12.74
N ILE A 91 -0.39 -11.26 13.31
CA ILE A 91 -1.17 -12.22 14.13
C ILE A 91 -1.68 -13.41 13.28
N ALA A 92 -1.78 -13.23 11.96
CA ALA A 92 -2.14 -14.30 11.02
C ALA A 92 -1.04 -15.39 10.88
N GLY A 93 0.21 -15.11 11.30
CA GLY A 93 1.29 -16.10 11.36
C GLY A 93 2.17 -16.23 10.11
N GLY A 94 2.21 -15.22 9.26
CA GLY A 94 3.04 -15.17 8.05
C GLY A 94 2.48 -14.20 6.99
N GLY A 95 3.11 -14.16 5.81
CA GLY A 95 2.65 -13.38 4.66
C GLY A 95 1.29 -13.84 4.14
N SER A 96 0.55 -12.97 3.45
CA SER A 96 -0.81 -13.28 2.98
C SER A 96 -0.78 -14.32 1.86
N ASP A 97 -1.70 -15.30 1.93
CA ASP A 97 -1.93 -16.24 0.81
C ASP A 97 -2.88 -15.69 -0.27
N GLY A 98 -3.37 -14.45 -0.11
CA GLY A 98 -4.34 -13.80 -0.99
C GLY A 98 -5.77 -14.37 -0.87
N LEU A 99 -6.02 -15.28 0.08
CA LEU A 99 -7.30 -15.95 0.33
C LEU A 99 -7.75 -15.83 1.81
N GLY A 100 -7.07 -15.01 2.59
CA GLY A 100 -7.36 -14.71 3.99
C GLY A 100 -6.57 -15.54 5.00
N GLY A 101 -5.78 -16.51 4.51
CA GLY A 101 -4.83 -17.28 5.30
C GLY A 101 -3.42 -16.71 5.22
N ALA A 102 -2.48 -17.39 5.86
CA ALA A 102 -1.08 -17.00 5.88
C ALA A 102 -0.17 -18.12 5.34
N VAL A 103 0.86 -17.71 4.61
CA VAL A 103 2.01 -18.53 4.25
C VAL A 103 3.05 -18.38 5.37
N SER A 104 3.24 -19.42 6.17
CA SER A 104 4.25 -19.43 7.23
C SER A 104 5.64 -19.17 6.63
N GLY A 105 6.35 -18.17 7.18
CA GLY A 105 7.65 -17.70 6.67
C GLY A 105 7.57 -16.86 5.40
N GLY A 106 6.37 -16.60 4.85
CA GLY A 106 6.16 -15.57 3.83
C GLY A 106 6.45 -14.19 4.40
N THR A 107 7.01 -13.30 3.58
CA THR A 107 7.45 -11.97 4.02
C THR A 107 6.37 -10.95 3.76
N TYR A 108 6.09 -10.11 4.76
CA TYR A 108 5.10 -9.02 4.69
C TYR A 108 5.73 -7.71 5.17
N ALA A 109 5.06 -6.59 4.91
CA ALA A 109 5.44 -5.29 5.46
C ALA A 109 4.61 -4.95 6.70
N LEU A 110 5.21 -4.16 7.60
CA LEU A 110 4.53 -3.60 8.76
C LEU A 110 4.85 -2.11 8.89
N ALA A 111 3.84 -1.31 9.18
CA ALA A 111 3.97 0.08 9.54
C ALA A 111 3.96 0.24 11.06
N PHE A 112 4.74 1.19 11.56
CA PHE A 112 4.71 1.66 12.93
C PHE A 112 4.59 3.19 12.96
N ASP A 113 3.57 3.65 13.68
CA ASP A 113 3.24 5.07 13.89
C ASP A 113 2.63 5.79 12.67
N ASP A 114 2.11 7.00 12.89
CA ASP A 114 1.48 7.89 11.91
C ASP A 114 2.50 8.49 10.92
N SER A 115 3.80 8.29 11.18
CA SER A 115 4.88 8.77 10.33
C SER A 115 5.10 7.91 9.08
N ALA A 116 4.49 6.73 9.01
CA ALA A 116 4.62 5.81 7.88
C ALA A 116 4.01 6.36 6.58
N THR A 117 4.79 6.26 5.51
CA THR A 117 4.45 6.76 4.17
C THR A 117 4.87 5.78 3.09
N ILE A 118 4.06 5.69 2.04
CA ILE A 118 4.37 4.96 0.82
C ILE A 118 4.45 5.98 -0.32
N ASN A 119 5.58 6.03 -1.01
CA ASN A 119 5.74 6.78 -2.26
C ASN A 119 5.54 5.82 -3.43
N LEU A 120 4.58 6.15 -4.30
CA LEU A 120 4.22 5.31 -5.44
C LEU A 120 5.15 5.57 -6.64
N PRO A 121 5.19 4.73 -7.67
CA PRO A 121 5.83 5.11 -8.92
C PRO A 121 5.02 6.19 -9.64
N THR A 122 5.67 7.01 -10.46
CA THR A 122 4.98 8.03 -11.25
C THR A 122 3.97 7.40 -12.21
N GLY A 123 2.72 7.89 -12.21
CA GLY A 123 1.65 7.34 -13.03
C GLY A 123 1.04 6.04 -12.50
N ALA A 124 1.36 5.67 -11.25
CA ALA A 124 0.72 4.56 -10.57
C ALA A 124 -0.72 4.89 -10.18
N MET A 125 -1.59 3.89 -10.32
CA MET A 125 -2.96 3.87 -9.82
C MET A 125 -3.05 2.69 -8.87
N VAL A 126 -3.14 2.97 -7.57
CA VAL A 126 -3.25 1.93 -6.54
C VAL A 126 -4.62 1.28 -6.61
N GLN A 127 -4.65 -0.04 -6.46
CA GLN A 127 -5.84 -0.85 -6.67
C GLN A 127 -6.30 -1.48 -5.37
N SER A 128 -5.43 -2.26 -4.72
CA SER A 128 -5.82 -2.96 -3.49
C SER A 128 -4.65 -3.32 -2.60
N VAL A 129 -4.94 -3.74 -1.37
CA VAL A 129 -3.95 -4.27 -0.43
C VAL A 129 -4.56 -5.36 0.45
N ASP A 130 -3.76 -6.35 0.85
CA ASP A 130 -4.12 -7.25 1.94
C ASP A 130 -3.62 -6.67 3.26
N TRP A 131 -4.40 -6.78 4.33
CA TRP A 131 -4.05 -6.16 5.61
C TRP A 131 -4.48 -6.98 6.84
N THR A 132 -3.78 -6.80 7.97
CA THR A 132 -4.11 -7.45 9.23
C THR A 132 -3.51 -6.73 10.45
N ASN A 133 -3.76 -7.24 11.66
CA ASN A 133 -3.14 -6.77 12.90
C ASN A 133 -1.74 -7.40 13.12
N GLY A 134 -0.94 -6.72 13.94
CA GLY A 134 0.21 -7.34 14.59
C GLY A 134 -0.20 -8.14 15.82
N ALA A 135 0.62 -9.12 16.20
CA ALA A 135 0.41 -9.90 17.42
C ALA A 135 0.41 -9.00 18.67
N TYR A 136 1.30 -8.00 18.74
CA TYR A 136 1.30 -7.05 19.85
C TYR A 136 -0.03 -6.26 19.94
N SER A 137 -0.45 -5.58 18.86
CA SER A 137 -1.71 -4.81 18.85
C SER A 137 -2.91 -5.70 19.14
N TYR A 138 -2.96 -6.91 18.57
CA TYR A 138 -4.02 -7.88 18.80
C TYR A 138 -4.15 -8.23 20.29
N TYR A 139 -3.05 -8.63 20.95
CA TYR A 139 -3.10 -9.00 22.35
C TYR A 139 -3.31 -7.82 23.30
N SER A 140 -2.79 -6.64 22.94
CA SER A 140 -3.03 -5.40 23.66
C SER A 140 -4.53 -5.06 23.69
N MET A 141 -5.22 -5.14 22.54
CA MET A 141 -6.68 -4.97 22.49
C MET A 141 -7.43 -6.11 23.19
N LEU A 142 -6.99 -7.37 23.01
CA LEU A 142 -7.69 -8.54 23.56
C LEU A 142 -7.63 -8.61 25.09
N ASN A 143 -6.49 -8.28 25.69
CA ASN A 143 -6.23 -8.52 27.11
C ASN A 143 -5.90 -7.25 27.91
N GLY A 144 -5.63 -6.12 27.24
CA GLY A 144 -4.95 -4.98 27.84
C GLY A 144 -3.46 -5.25 28.08
N ASP A 145 -2.73 -4.19 28.44
CA ASP A 145 -1.35 -4.25 28.90
C ASP A 145 -1.05 -3.11 29.90
N ASP A 146 0.22 -2.82 30.18
CA ASP A 146 0.63 -1.77 31.13
C ASP A 146 0.21 -0.35 30.69
N PHE A 147 -0.17 -0.17 29.42
CA PHE A 147 -0.52 1.12 28.82
C PHE A 147 -1.96 1.14 28.28
N ALA A 148 -2.34 0.09 27.55
CA ALA A 148 -3.61 -0.02 26.84
C ALA A 148 -4.65 -0.81 27.64
N LYS A 149 -5.92 -0.48 27.46
CA LYS A 149 -7.03 -1.22 28.07
C LYS A 149 -7.48 -2.38 27.18
N GLN A 150 -8.09 -3.39 27.80
CA GLN A 150 -8.86 -4.40 27.08
C GLN A 150 -10.05 -3.74 26.35
N PHE A 151 -10.23 -4.06 25.07
CA PHE A 151 -11.37 -3.64 24.27
C PHE A 151 -12.64 -4.38 24.68
N GLY A 152 -13.78 -3.68 24.71
CA GLY A 152 -15.01 -4.15 25.34
C GLY A 152 -14.98 -3.98 26.87
N GLY A 153 -13.83 -3.64 27.46
CA GLY A 153 -13.66 -3.54 28.90
C GLY A 153 -13.91 -4.87 29.64
N PRO A 154 -13.85 -4.86 30.98
CA PRO A 154 -14.02 -6.09 31.78
C PRO A 154 -15.40 -6.74 31.62
N GLY A 155 -16.40 -5.97 31.21
CA GLY A 155 -17.79 -6.42 31.00
C GLY A 155 -18.12 -6.82 29.57
N GLY A 156 -17.23 -6.57 28.60
CA GLY A 156 -17.50 -6.79 27.17
C GLY A 156 -18.57 -5.85 26.60
N THR A 157 -18.72 -4.64 27.13
CA THR A 157 -19.75 -3.66 26.75
C THR A 157 -19.22 -2.28 26.42
N ASP A 158 -17.91 -2.03 26.63
CA ASP A 158 -17.32 -0.74 26.26
C ASP A 158 -17.24 -0.65 24.74
N GLU A 159 -17.79 0.44 24.17
CA GLU A 159 -17.68 0.70 22.74
C GLU A 159 -16.24 1.09 22.40
N ASP A 160 -15.52 0.16 21.78
CA ASP A 160 -14.12 0.34 21.40
C ASP A 160 -13.88 0.16 19.90
N PHE A 161 -12.84 0.80 19.37
CA PHE A 161 -12.41 0.59 17.99
C PHE A 161 -10.93 0.87 17.83
N PHE A 162 -10.33 0.25 16.82
CA PHE A 162 -8.98 0.56 16.35
C PHE A 162 -8.95 0.59 14.83
N ARG A 163 -8.52 1.72 14.25
CA ARG A 163 -8.63 2.04 12.83
C ARG A 163 -7.35 2.68 12.31
N VAL A 164 -7.08 2.50 11.01
CA VAL A 164 -6.06 3.24 10.28
C VAL A 164 -6.68 3.86 9.05
N VAL A 165 -6.52 5.17 8.93
CA VAL A 165 -6.92 5.92 7.74
C VAL A 165 -5.72 6.03 6.81
N LEU A 166 -5.82 5.43 5.63
CA LEU A 166 -4.90 5.62 4.52
C LEU A 166 -5.37 6.83 3.74
N THR A 167 -4.56 7.88 3.70
CA THR A 167 -4.86 9.10 2.95
C THR A 167 -3.93 9.19 1.75
N GLY A 168 -4.51 9.37 0.56
CA GLY A 168 -3.77 9.64 -0.67
C GLY A 168 -3.40 11.11 -0.78
N TYR A 169 -2.21 11.39 -1.30
CA TYR A 169 -1.67 12.73 -1.49
C TYR A 169 -1.16 12.90 -2.92
N SER A 170 -1.38 14.08 -3.51
CA SER A 170 -1.04 14.36 -4.91
C SER A 170 0.46 14.48 -5.21
N ASP A 171 1.30 14.56 -4.18
CA ASP A 171 2.76 14.59 -4.28
C ASP A 171 3.41 13.53 -3.38
N VAL A 172 4.72 13.32 -3.50
CA VAL A 172 5.50 12.43 -2.64
C VAL A 172 5.54 12.95 -1.19
N ASP A 173 5.88 12.08 -0.25
CA ASP A 173 6.10 12.42 1.17
C ASP A 173 4.91 13.12 1.85
N ARG A 174 3.68 12.67 1.53
CA ARG A 174 2.42 13.29 1.97
C ARG A 174 2.28 14.76 1.54
N GLY A 175 2.96 15.16 0.48
CA GLY A 175 2.93 16.51 -0.07
C GLY A 175 1.70 16.78 -0.94
N GLY A 176 1.39 18.06 -1.15
CA GLY A 176 0.29 18.48 -2.01
C GLY A 176 -1.10 18.33 -1.38
N ALA A 177 -2.13 18.19 -2.22
CA ALA A 177 -3.52 18.06 -1.78
C ALA A 177 -3.87 16.59 -1.52
N THR A 178 -4.84 16.33 -0.64
CA THR A 178 -5.38 14.99 -0.47
C THR A 178 -6.21 14.60 -1.69
N THR A 179 -6.06 13.36 -2.14
CA THR A 179 -6.76 12.82 -3.33
C THR A 179 -7.87 11.85 -2.95
N GLY A 180 -7.86 11.34 -1.73
CA GLY A 180 -8.88 10.45 -1.20
C GLY A 180 -8.44 9.77 0.09
N ALA A 181 -9.31 8.95 0.68
CA ALA A 181 -9.00 8.18 1.87
C ALA A 181 -9.76 6.85 1.94
N VAL A 182 -9.13 5.85 2.55
CA VAL A 182 -9.71 4.54 2.91
C VAL A 182 -9.45 4.30 4.39
N THR A 183 -10.43 3.72 5.09
CA THR A 183 -10.29 3.37 6.51
C THR A 183 -10.28 1.87 6.68
N LEU A 184 -9.20 1.33 7.23
CA LEU A 184 -9.10 -0.06 7.67
C LEU A 184 -9.52 -0.13 9.13
N THR A 185 -10.46 -1.02 9.46
CA THR A 185 -10.96 -1.19 10.84
C THR A 185 -10.41 -2.49 11.43
N LEU A 186 -9.32 -2.37 12.19
CA LEU A 186 -8.58 -3.48 12.78
C LEU A 186 -9.28 -4.10 14.00
N ALA A 187 -10.14 -3.34 14.66
CA ALA A 187 -11.07 -3.83 15.68
C ALA A 187 -12.30 -2.93 15.75
N ASP A 188 -13.46 -3.53 16.02
CA ASP A 188 -14.71 -2.80 16.24
C ASP A 188 -15.59 -3.53 17.25
N PHE A 189 -15.89 -2.84 18.35
CA PHE A 189 -16.75 -3.25 19.47
C PHE A 189 -17.92 -2.27 19.62
N THR A 190 -18.27 -1.54 18.56
CA THR A 190 -19.35 -0.54 18.57
C THR A 190 -20.70 -1.12 18.16
N PHE A 191 -20.78 -2.44 17.97
CA PHE A 191 -22.03 -3.09 17.59
C PHE A 191 -23.01 -3.14 18.76
N ALA A 192 -24.30 -2.96 18.47
CA ALA A 192 -25.35 -3.12 19.48
C ALA A 192 -25.49 -4.59 19.96
N ASP A 193 -25.07 -5.54 19.13
CA ASP A 193 -24.99 -6.97 19.44
C ASP A 193 -23.52 -7.36 19.50
N GLY A 194 -22.98 -7.46 20.72
CA GLY A 194 -21.55 -7.72 20.95
C GLY A 194 -21.05 -9.08 20.44
N SER A 195 -21.93 -9.96 19.93
CA SER A 195 -21.47 -11.15 19.19
C SER A 195 -20.87 -10.82 17.82
N GLN A 196 -21.06 -9.57 17.34
CA GLN A 196 -20.46 -9.05 16.11
C GLN A 196 -19.14 -8.31 16.37
N ASP A 197 -18.76 -8.11 17.63
CA ASP A 197 -17.50 -7.47 18.00
C ASP A 197 -16.33 -8.32 17.53
N TYR A 198 -15.30 -7.66 17.01
CA TYR A 198 -14.15 -8.35 16.46
C TYR A 198 -12.84 -7.61 16.65
N ILE A 199 -11.76 -8.40 16.67
CA ILE A 199 -10.39 -7.95 16.43
C ILE A 199 -9.89 -8.77 15.23
N VAL A 200 -9.41 -8.11 14.19
CA VAL A 200 -8.90 -8.79 12.99
C VAL A 200 -7.71 -9.66 13.37
N ASN A 201 -7.78 -10.96 13.07
CA ASN A 201 -6.70 -11.92 13.30
C ASN A 201 -6.32 -12.79 12.09
N THR A 202 -6.91 -12.47 10.94
CA THR A 202 -6.66 -13.10 9.64
C THR A 202 -6.37 -12.00 8.62
N TRP A 203 -5.82 -12.36 7.47
CA TRP A 203 -5.64 -11.41 6.39
C TRP A 203 -6.99 -10.98 5.82
N GLN A 204 -7.25 -9.68 5.81
CA GLN A 204 -8.33 -9.08 5.03
C GLN A 204 -7.76 -8.84 3.63
N VAL A 205 -8.39 -9.41 2.61
CA VAL A 205 -7.78 -9.50 1.27
C VAL A 205 -8.41 -8.53 0.29
N ALA A 206 -7.57 -7.98 -0.60
CA ALA A 206 -7.97 -7.13 -1.71
C ALA A 206 -8.86 -5.94 -1.30
N GLU A 207 -8.52 -5.25 -0.22
CA GLU A 207 -9.19 -4.01 0.17
C GLU A 207 -9.09 -2.98 -0.95
N ASP A 208 -10.21 -2.37 -1.35
CA ASP A 208 -10.25 -1.43 -2.47
C ASP A 208 -9.60 -0.09 -2.08
N LEU A 209 -8.47 0.21 -2.73
CA LEU A 209 -7.72 1.45 -2.56
C LEU A 209 -7.94 2.45 -3.71
N THR A 210 -8.81 2.15 -4.67
CA THR A 210 -9.03 3.03 -5.83
C THR A 210 -9.61 4.39 -5.46
N THR A 211 -10.26 4.51 -4.30
CA THR A 211 -10.78 5.78 -3.78
C THR A 211 -9.67 6.73 -3.34
N LEU A 212 -8.41 6.29 -3.25
CA LEU A 212 -7.24 7.15 -3.06
C LEU A 212 -6.94 8.01 -4.31
N GLY A 213 -7.55 7.71 -5.46
CA GLY A 213 -7.40 8.48 -6.70
C GLY A 213 -5.98 8.45 -7.27
N ASP A 214 -5.55 9.57 -7.87
CA ASP A 214 -4.24 9.71 -8.51
C ASP A 214 -3.13 10.00 -7.49
N ALA A 215 -3.12 9.32 -6.35
CA ALA A 215 -2.16 9.54 -5.28
C ALA A 215 -0.71 9.30 -5.77
N ARG A 216 0.21 10.20 -5.41
CA ARG A 216 1.67 9.95 -5.48
C ARG A 216 2.23 9.42 -4.18
N SER A 217 1.59 9.68 -3.05
CA SER A 217 1.94 9.02 -1.79
C SER A 217 0.72 8.68 -0.96
N ILE A 218 0.89 7.70 -0.07
CA ILE A 218 -0.11 7.29 0.92
C ILE A 218 0.48 7.56 2.30
N GLY A 219 -0.26 8.25 3.16
CA GLY A 219 0.08 8.45 4.57
C GLY A 219 -0.91 7.76 5.49
N LEU A 220 -0.42 7.31 6.64
CA LEU A 220 -1.24 6.64 7.66
C LEU A 220 -1.66 7.61 8.77
N THR A 221 -2.82 7.36 9.36
CA THR A 221 -3.27 8.00 10.59
C THR A 221 -4.08 7.00 11.41
N PHE A 222 -3.56 6.61 12.55
CA PHE A 222 -4.19 5.69 13.48
C PHE A 222 -5.26 6.41 14.31
N GLN A 223 -6.33 5.68 14.64
CA GLN A 223 -7.42 6.13 15.49
C GLN A 223 -7.79 5.00 16.45
N SER A 224 -7.96 5.32 17.73
CA SER A 224 -8.38 4.35 18.75
C SER A 224 -9.33 4.99 19.75
N SER A 225 -10.32 4.24 20.23
CA SER A 225 -11.11 4.62 21.42
C SER A 225 -10.24 4.64 22.67
N ASP A 226 -9.19 3.80 22.72
CA ASP A 226 -8.21 3.77 23.81
C ASP A 226 -7.13 4.82 23.59
N SER A 227 -7.46 6.05 23.98
CA SER A 227 -6.59 7.22 23.90
C SER A 227 -6.57 7.99 25.23
N GLY A 228 -5.38 8.43 25.65
CA GLY A 228 -5.16 9.26 26.82
C GLY A 228 -4.58 10.65 26.49
N GLN A 229 -4.08 11.34 27.51
CA GLN A 229 -3.49 12.68 27.36
C GLN A 229 -2.26 12.71 26.42
N PHE A 230 -1.56 11.58 26.28
CA PHE A 230 -0.34 11.47 25.49
C PHE A 230 -0.57 10.85 24.09
N GLY A 231 -1.83 10.61 23.71
CA GLY A 231 -2.19 10.00 22.44
C GLY A 231 -2.84 8.63 22.62
N ILE A 232 -2.86 7.85 21.54
CA ILE A 232 -3.38 6.48 21.52
C ILE A 232 -2.50 5.59 22.40
N ASN A 233 -3.12 4.80 23.30
CA ASN A 233 -2.41 3.81 24.10
C ASN A 233 -2.21 2.49 23.34
N THR A 234 -3.17 2.14 22.46
CA THR A 234 -3.10 0.95 21.61
C THR A 234 -1.86 0.98 20.69
N PRO A 235 -1.09 -0.11 20.58
CA PRO A 235 0.09 -0.14 19.71
C PRO A 235 -0.26 0.14 18.24
N LYS A 236 0.30 1.22 17.69
CA LYS A 236 0.01 1.75 16.34
C LYS A 236 0.72 0.99 15.22
N TYR A 237 0.33 -0.27 15.01
CA TYR A 237 0.85 -1.09 13.93
C TYR A 237 -0.21 -1.49 12.90
N LEU A 238 0.18 -1.53 11.63
CA LEU A 238 -0.59 -2.08 10.51
C LEU A 238 0.31 -3.03 9.73
N PHE A 239 -0.20 -4.21 9.39
CA PHE A 239 0.53 -5.19 8.59
C PHE A 239 -0.12 -5.27 7.23
N ILE A 240 0.68 -5.24 6.16
CA ILE A 240 0.19 -5.32 4.78
C ILE A 240 0.96 -6.34 3.96
N ASP A 241 0.30 -6.86 2.94
CA ASP A 241 0.90 -7.67 1.89
C ASP A 241 0.15 -7.48 0.56
N ASN A 242 0.69 -8.02 -0.53
CA ASN A 242 0.06 -8.05 -1.85
C ASN A 242 -0.50 -6.68 -2.31
N LEU A 243 0.28 -5.60 -2.13
CA LEU A 243 -0.12 -4.25 -2.58
C LEU A 243 -0.17 -4.22 -4.11
N GLN A 244 -1.35 -3.97 -4.67
CA GLN A 244 -1.58 -3.96 -6.11
C GLN A 244 -1.68 -2.53 -6.64
N TYR A 245 -1.00 -2.27 -7.75
CA TYR A 245 -1.11 -1.04 -8.49
C TYR A 245 -0.93 -1.27 -9.99
N SER A 246 -1.39 -0.35 -10.82
CA SER A 246 -1.11 -0.35 -12.26
C SER A 246 -0.38 0.93 -12.66
N VAL A 247 0.44 0.88 -13.70
CA VAL A 247 1.10 2.08 -14.24
C VAL A 247 0.49 2.40 -15.59
N THR A 248 -0.20 3.52 -15.74
CA THR A 248 -0.60 3.94 -17.09
C THR A 248 0.65 4.25 -17.90
N ALA A 249 0.95 3.41 -18.89
CA ALA A 249 2.01 3.70 -19.85
C ALA A 249 1.67 5.01 -20.54
N VAL A 250 2.45 6.07 -20.29
CA VAL A 250 2.37 7.29 -21.09
C VAL A 250 2.82 6.88 -22.50
N PRO A 251 1.95 6.96 -23.53
CA PRO A 251 2.38 6.66 -24.88
C PRO A 251 3.50 7.64 -25.22
N GLU A 252 4.72 7.16 -25.39
CA GLU A 252 5.75 8.01 -25.97
C GLU A 252 5.22 8.55 -27.29
N PRO A 253 5.38 9.86 -27.58
CA PRO A 253 5.00 10.41 -28.88
C PRO A 253 5.79 9.65 -29.93
N THR A 254 5.10 8.69 -30.54
CA THR A 254 5.66 7.74 -31.47
C THR A 254 6.44 8.52 -32.53
N ALA A 255 7.72 8.17 -32.70
CA ALA A 255 8.61 8.69 -33.74
C ALA A 255 8.05 8.57 -35.17
N PHE A 256 6.87 7.97 -35.34
CA PHE A 256 6.04 7.99 -36.54
C PHE A 256 5.64 9.41 -37.01
N GLY A 257 5.57 10.41 -36.12
CA GLY A 257 5.42 11.81 -36.52
C GLY A 257 6.62 12.35 -37.32
N PHE A 258 7.83 11.88 -37.02
CA PHE A 258 9.04 12.30 -37.74
C PHE A 258 9.24 11.58 -39.08
N LEU A 259 8.80 10.33 -39.22
CA LEU A 259 8.87 9.60 -40.49
C LEU A 259 7.92 10.15 -41.57
N LEU A 260 6.76 10.70 -41.19
CA LEU A 260 5.83 11.34 -42.14
C LEU A 260 6.32 12.71 -42.64
N LEU A 261 7.12 13.42 -41.84
CA LEU A 261 7.76 14.68 -42.26
C LEU A 261 8.92 14.45 -43.25
N VAL A 262 9.67 13.36 -43.11
CA VAL A 262 10.79 13.05 -44.02
C VAL A 262 10.29 12.41 -45.34
N GLY A 263 9.21 11.62 -45.31
CA GLY A 263 8.61 11.02 -46.52
C GLY A 263 7.89 12.03 -47.43
N GLY A 264 7.30 13.09 -46.87
CA GLY A 264 6.61 14.12 -47.65
C GLY A 264 7.53 15.02 -48.48
N VAL A 265 8.76 15.27 -48.01
CA VAL A 265 9.74 16.11 -48.71
C VAL A 265 10.44 15.37 -49.85
N GLY A 266 10.59 14.03 -49.74
CA GLY A 266 11.21 13.20 -50.78
C GLY A 266 10.38 13.07 -52.06
N CYS A 267 9.04 13.09 -51.96
CA CYS A 267 8.15 12.95 -53.12
C CYS A 267 7.95 14.23 -53.93
N LEU A 268 8.32 15.41 -53.39
CA LEU A 268 8.18 16.69 -54.10
C LEU A 268 9.39 17.07 -54.97
N ARG A 269 10.51 16.33 -54.89
CA ARG A 269 11.74 16.69 -55.62
C ARG A 269 12.01 15.94 -56.93
N ARG A 270 11.11 15.04 -57.35
CA ARG A 270 11.27 14.27 -58.61
C ARG A 270 10.20 14.60 -59.66
N ARG A 271 9.97 15.88 -59.90
CA ARG A 271 9.34 16.38 -61.14
C ARG A 271 9.94 17.73 -61.53
N ARG A 272 11.04 17.71 -62.27
CA ARG A 272 11.34 18.67 -63.35
C ARG A 272 12.64 18.30 -64.08
N ARG A 273 12.46 18.07 -65.39
CA ARG A 273 13.43 17.85 -66.48
C ARG A 273 14.03 16.46 -66.57
#